data_AF-A0A8J2NWR9-F1
#
_entry.id   AF-A0A8J2NWR9-F1
#
_cell.length_a   1.000
_cell.length_b   1.000
_cell.length_c   1.000
_cell.angle_alpha   90.00
_cell.angle_beta   90.00
_cell.angle_gamma   90.00
#
_symmetry.space_group_name_H-M   'P 1'
#
loop_
_entity.id
_entity.type
_entity.pdbx_description
1 polymer ?
#
loop_
_entity_poly.entity_id
_entity_poly.type
_entity_poly.pdbx_seq_one_letter_code
_entity_poly.pdbx_strand_id
1 'polypeptide(L)'
;MPRLGAVALAFAPLILIATYKSGKIIEIRQMKEKSSSDEASTISFQAVSNIRTVASLCLERKFVSKCCAALAQSHKKALAHSHLLGLTYGFSNAVMPIAGGIVISYGTTLIRDENMDYKTLFIILDGVLFSMMMIGNTLALSPNYHKAKVAGCRILNILDKKPAIVNSPGVGLQITNCQGSIIYDKTEFHYPTRPEVQVIKGLTFGIEPSLHIGICGPSGSGKSTCIQLILRYYDPTLGRVHRLEDTWSKIYWMKQTSGH
;
A
#
# COMPACT_ATOMS: atom_id res chain seq x y z
N MET A 1 -18.15 -29.34 -37.39
CA MET A 1 -17.43 -30.64 -37.31
C MET A 1 -16.95 -30.89 -35.88
N PRO A 2 -17.60 -31.76 -35.09
CA PRO A 2 -17.28 -31.97 -33.67
C PRO A 2 -15.88 -32.55 -33.45
N ARG A 3 -15.32 -33.27 -34.43
CA ARG A 3 -13.98 -33.90 -34.35
C ARG A 3 -12.84 -32.89 -34.29
N LEU A 4 -12.83 -31.90 -35.19
CA LEU A 4 -11.81 -30.84 -35.21
C LEU A 4 -11.87 -29.97 -33.95
N GLY A 5 -13.09 -29.64 -33.50
CA GLY A 5 -13.31 -28.94 -32.24
C GLY A 5 -12.80 -29.72 -31.03
N ALA A 6 -13.03 -31.04 -30.98
CA ALA A 6 -12.52 -31.89 -29.91
C ALA A 6 -10.99 -31.94 -29.85
N VAL A 7 -10.32 -31.99 -31.02
CA VAL A 7 -8.86 -31.92 -31.10
C VAL A 7 -8.35 -30.58 -30.55
N ALA A 8 -8.95 -29.45 -30.95
CA ALA A 8 -8.59 -28.14 -30.41
C ALA A 8 -8.84 -28.06 -28.88
N LEU A 9 -9.96 -28.60 -28.40
CA LEU A 9 -10.31 -28.62 -26.98
C LEU A 9 -9.36 -29.50 -26.15
N ALA A 10 -8.79 -30.56 -26.72
CA ALA A 10 -7.82 -31.41 -26.04
C ALA A 10 -6.53 -30.64 -25.67
N PHE A 11 -6.17 -29.60 -26.43
CA PHE A 11 -5.04 -28.72 -26.12
C PHE A 11 -5.37 -27.62 -25.11
N ALA A 12 -6.65 -27.42 -24.77
CA ALA A 12 -7.11 -26.38 -23.84
C ALA A 12 -6.40 -26.39 -22.48
N PRO A 13 -6.36 -27.51 -21.72
CA PRO A 13 -5.69 -27.51 -20.41
C PRO A 13 -4.20 -27.20 -20.54
N LEU A 14 -3.55 -27.67 -21.62
CA LEU A 14 -2.14 -27.44 -21.86
C LEU A 14 -1.85 -25.95 -22.14
N ILE A 15 -2.64 -25.31 -23.00
CA ILE A 15 -2.53 -23.88 -23.33
C ILE A 15 -2.79 -23.03 -22.08
N LEU A 16 -3.82 -23.35 -21.30
CA LEU A 16 -4.15 -22.63 -20.06
C LEU A 16 -3.02 -22.71 -19.04
N ILE A 17 -2.45 -23.90 -18.81
CA ILE A 17 -1.33 -24.08 -17.87
C ILE A 17 -0.09 -23.33 -18.37
N ALA A 18 0.19 -23.40 -19.68
CA ALA A 18 1.35 -22.75 -20.29
C ALA A 18 1.28 -21.22 -20.17
N THR A 19 0.15 -20.63 -20.56
CA THR A 19 -0.10 -19.18 -20.48
C THR A 19 -0.13 -18.67 -19.03
N TYR A 20 -0.75 -19.41 -18.11
CA TYR A 20 -0.71 -19.10 -16.68
C TYR A 20 0.73 -19.09 -16.13
N LYS A 21 1.53 -20.12 -16.46
CA LYS A 21 2.94 -20.18 -16.05
C LYS A 21 3.76 -19.03 -16.65
N SER A 22 3.57 -18.72 -17.94
CA SER A 22 4.23 -17.58 -18.59
C SER A 22 3.91 -16.26 -17.89
N GLY A 23 2.62 -16.00 -17.61
CA GLY A 23 2.20 -14.79 -16.90
C GLY A 23 2.82 -14.69 -15.50
N LYS A 24 2.86 -15.81 -14.75
CA LYS A 24 3.48 -15.86 -13.42
C LYS A 24 5.00 -15.65 -13.47
N ILE A 25 5.68 -16.17 -14.49
CA ILE A 25 7.12 -15.95 -14.69
C ILE A 25 7.42 -14.47 -14.93
N ILE A 26 6.60 -13.79 -15.74
CA ILE A 26 6.73 -12.35 -15.98
C ILE A 26 6.54 -11.57 -14.68
N GLU A 27 5.52 -11.90 -13.88
CA GLU A 27 5.28 -11.25 -12.58
C GLU A 27 6.48 -11.45 -11.62
N ILE A 28 7.00 -12.69 -11.51
CA ILE A 28 8.15 -13.00 -10.66
C ILE A 28 9.40 -12.23 -11.12
N ARG A 29 9.64 -12.15 -12.43
CA ARG A 29 10.75 -11.40 -13.00
C ARG A 29 10.64 -9.92 -12.66
N GLN A 30 9.47 -9.32 -12.88
CA GLN A 30 9.19 -7.92 -12.54
C GLN A 30 9.38 -7.64 -11.05
N MET A 31 8.88 -8.52 -10.17
CA MET A 31 9.04 -8.35 -8.73
C MET A 31 10.51 -8.45 -8.28
N LYS A 32 11.28 -9.40 -8.81
CA LYS A 32 12.71 -9.56 -8.48
C LYS A 32 13.55 -8.39 -8.99
N GLU A 33 13.24 -7.90 -10.18
CA GLU A 33 13.91 -6.73 -10.76
C GLU A 33 13.61 -5.47 -9.94
N LYS A 34 12.34 -5.27 -9.55
CA LYS A 34 11.93 -4.18 -8.66
C LYS A 34 12.61 -4.25 -7.30
N SER A 35 12.52 -5.37 -6.59
CA SER A 35 13.09 -5.48 -5.23
C SER A 35 14.60 -5.28 -5.22
N SER A 36 15.28 -5.69 -6.29
CA SER A 36 16.72 -5.50 -6.39
C SER A 36 17.13 -4.08 -6.76
N SER A 37 16.28 -3.36 -7.50
CA SER A 37 16.45 -1.92 -7.75
C SER A 37 16.14 -1.08 -6.51
N ASP A 38 15.22 -1.54 -5.65
CA ASP A 38 14.81 -0.83 -4.43
C ASP A 38 15.97 -0.65 -3.43
N GLU A 39 16.86 -1.63 -3.30
CA GLU A 39 18.01 -1.55 -2.39
C GLU A 39 19.01 -0.46 -2.81
N ALA A 40 19.42 -0.44 -4.08
CA ALA A 40 20.29 0.60 -4.63
C ALA A 40 19.62 1.99 -4.57
N SER A 41 18.31 2.04 -4.81
CA SER A 41 17.51 3.27 -4.70
C SER A 41 17.46 3.78 -3.26
N THR A 42 17.33 2.88 -2.29
CA THR A 42 17.32 3.21 -0.85
C THR A 42 18.66 3.81 -0.41
N ILE A 43 19.78 3.18 -0.82
CA ILE A 43 21.14 3.69 -0.51
C ILE A 43 21.34 5.07 -1.13
N SER A 44 20.92 5.24 -2.39
CA SER A 44 21.04 6.51 -3.10
C SER A 44 20.18 7.60 -2.45
N PHE A 45 18.95 7.27 -2.07
CA PHE A 45 18.06 8.17 -1.36
C PHE A 45 18.65 8.62 -0.02
N GLN A 46 19.19 7.70 0.78
CA GLN A 46 19.85 8.04 2.05
C GLN A 46 21.02 9.00 1.86
N ALA A 47 21.83 8.80 0.81
CA ALA A 47 22.95 9.66 0.49
C ALA A 47 22.50 11.07 0.08
N VAL A 48 21.47 11.18 -0.76
CA VAL A 48 20.93 12.46 -1.24
C VAL A 48 20.21 13.21 -0.12
N SER A 49 19.35 12.54 0.65
CA SER A 49 18.62 13.16 1.77
C SER A 49 19.56 13.69 2.86
N ASN A 50 20.73 13.08 3.04
CA ASN A 50 21.74 13.49 4.03
C ASN A 50 23.03 14.03 3.40
N ILE A 51 22.94 14.67 2.24
CA ILE A 51 24.11 15.06 1.44
C ILE A 51 25.12 15.94 2.21
N ARG A 52 24.64 16.82 3.09
CA ARG A 52 25.51 17.66 3.94
C ARG A 52 26.38 16.81 4.88
N THR A 53 25.81 15.76 5.46
CA THR A 53 26.53 14.83 6.35
C THR A 53 27.48 13.93 5.58
N VAL A 54 27.09 13.50 4.38
CA VAL A 54 27.96 12.70 3.51
C VAL A 54 29.18 13.51 3.08
N ALA A 55 28.97 14.77 2.68
CA ALA A 55 30.03 15.68 2.26
C ALA A 55 30.94 16.11 3.42
N SER A 56 30.37 16.41 4.59
CA SER A 56 31.17 16.78 5.77
C SER A 56 32.09 15.65 6.25
N LEU A 57 31.70 14.40 6.01
CA LEU A 57 32.50 13.21 6.31
C LEU A 57 33.33 12.70 5.11
N CYS A 58 33.26 13.36 3.94
CA CYS A 58 33.93 12.96 2.69
C CYS A 58 33.65 11.48 2.30
N LEU A 59 32.40 11.02 2.45
CA LEU A 59 31.99 9.62 2.28
C LEU A 59 31.36 9.32 0.91
N GLU A 60 31.41 10.23 -0.06
CA GLU A 60 30.74 10.10 -1.36
C GLU A 60 31.16 8.83 -2.10
N ARG A 61 32.47 8.56 -2.16
CA ARG A 61 33.00 7.35 -2.83
C ARG A 61 32.52 6.07 -2.15
N LYS A 62 32.35 6.08 -0.83
CA LYS A 62 31.87 4.92 -0.06
C LYS A 62 30.42 4.60 -0.40
N PHE A 63 29.58 5.63 -0.56
CA PHE A 63 28.19 5.44 -0.98
C PHE A 63 28.07 4.99 -2.44
N VAL A 64 28.88 5.56 -3.34
CA VAL A 64 28.95 5.11 -4.75
C VAL A 64 29.35 3.64 -4.83
N SER A 65 30.43 3.25 -4.15
CA SER A 65 30.89 1.85 -4.11
C SER A 65 29.83 0.90 -3.55
N LYS A 66 29.14 1.28 -2.46
CA LYS A 66 28.03 0.49 -1.90
C LYS A 66 26.89 0.33 -2.89
N CYS A 67 26.51 1.39 -3.61
CA CYS A 67 25.48 1.33 -4.63
C CYS A 67 25.88 0.39 -5.78
N CYS A 68 27.11 0.53 -6.28
CA CYS A 68 27.66 -0.37 -7.31
C CYS A 68 27.70 -1.83 -6.84
N ALA A 69 28.07 -2.10 -5.59
CA ALA A 69 28.09 -3.45 -5.03
C ALA A 69 26.69 -4.07 -4.95
N ALA A 70 25.67 -3.30 -4.52
CA ALA A 70 24.28 -3.74 -4.50
C ALA A 70 23.77 -4.10 -5.92
N LEU A 71 24.07 -3.25 -6.91
CA LEU A 71 23.73 -3.51 -8.32
C LEU A 71 24.49 -4.72 -8.89
N ALA A 72 25.77 -4.91 -8.55
CA ALA A 72 26.54 -6.05 -9.02
C ALA A 72 26.00 -7.38 -8.47
N GLN A 73 25.62 -7.40 -7.18
CA GLN A 73 25.01 -8.57 -6.56
C GLN A 73 23.64 -8.89 -7.18
N SER A 74 22.84 -7.86 -7.47
CA SER A 74 21.59 -7.97 -8.22
C SER A 74 21.80 -8.68 -9.56
N HIS A 75 22.73 -8.14 -10.35
CA HIS A 75 23.01 -8.61 -11.69
C HIS A 75 23.45 -10.07 -11.70
N LYS A 76 24.33 -10.47 -10.76
CA LYS A 76 24.79 -11.86 -10.63
C LYS A 76 23.63 -12.82 -10.32
N LYS A 77 22.74 -12.45 -9.40
CA LYS A 77 21.55 -13.26 -9.06
C LYS A 77 20.56 -13.33 -10.23
N ALA A 78 20.38 -12.22 -10.96
CA ALA A 78 19.53 -12.17 -12.14
C ALA A 78 20.03 -13.11 -13.24
N LEU A 79 21.33 -13.09 -13.54
CA LEU A 79 21.95 -14.00 -14.51
C LEU A 79 21.86 -15.48 -14.10
N ALA A 80 22.06 -15.80 -12.81
CA ALA A 80 21.97 -17.18 -12.34
C ALA A 80 20.57 -17.78 -12.56
N HIS A 81 19.51 -16.97 -12.46
CA HIS A 81 18.13 -17.42 -12.64
C HIS A 81 17.57 -17.19 -14.05
N SER A 82 18.23 -16.40 -14.90
CA SER A 82 17.70 -16.01 -16.21
C SER A 82 17.54 -17.21 -17.16
N HIS A 83 18.48 -18.15 -17.16
CA HIS A 83 18.44 -19.32 -18.04
C HIS A 83 17.24 -20.23 -17.76
N LEU A 84 16.99 -20.55 -16.49
CA LEU A 84 15.85 -21.39 -16.11
C LEU A 84 14.52 -20.70 -16.42
N LEU A 85 14.41 -19.40 -16.13
CA LEU A 85 13.22 -18.60 -16.44
C LEU A 85 13.00 -18.46 -17.95
N GLY A 86 14.08 -18.29 -18.72
CA GLY A 86 14.05 -18.22 -20.18
C GLY A 86 13.60 -19.54 -20.81
N LEU A 87 14.14 -20.67 -20.35
CA LEU A 87 13.74 -22.00 -20.83
C LEU A 87 12.28 -22.31 -20.52
N THR A 88 11.84 -22.04 -19.29
CA THR A 88 10.44 -22.27 -18.89
C THR A 88 9.47 -21.36 -19.64
N TYR A 89 9.84 -20.10 -19.86
CA TYR A 89 9.06 -19.16 -20.67
C TYR A 89 9.00 -19.58 -22.15
N GLY A 90 10.12 -19.99 -22.73
CA GLY A 90 10.21 -20.48 -24.11
C GLY A 90 9.34 -21.71 -24.33
N PHE A 91 9.40 -22.70 -23.43
CA PHE A 91 8.56 -23.90 -23.50
C PHE A 91 7.08 -23.56 -23.40
N SER A 92 6.67 -22.70 -22.45
CA SER A 92 5.27 -22.28 -22.32
C SER A 92 4.77 -21.53 -23.56
N ASN A 93 5.58 -20.69 -24.21
CA ASN A 93 5.18 -19.99 -25.42
C ASN A 93 5.16 -20.88 -26.67
N ALA A 94 5.94 -21.96 -26.71
CA ALA A 94 5.97 -22.88 -27.85
C ALA A 94 4.70 -23.73 -27.97
N VAL A 95 3.97 -23.95 -26.87
CA VAL A 95 2.74 -24.78 -26.84
C VAL A 95 1.68 -24.30 -27.83
N MET A 96 1.46 -22.99 -27.91
CA MET A 96 0.43 -22.40 -28.77
C MET A 96 0.68 -22.59 -30.28
N PRO A 97 1.84 -22.21 -30.85
CA PRO A 97 2.11 -22.45 -32.26
C PRO A 97 2.17 -23.94 -32.63
N ILE A 98 2.62 -24.81 -31.71
CA ILE A 98 2.58 -26.26 -31.92
C ILE A 98 1.14 -26.76 -32.01
N ALA A 99 0.28 -26.36 -31.07
CA ALA A 99 -1.14 -26.71 -31.09
C ALA A 99 -1.84 -26.17 -32.37
N GLY A 100 -1.55 -24.93 -32.75
CA GLY A 100 -2.05 -24.34 -34.00
C GLY A 100 -1.60 -25.11 -35.23
N GLY A 101 -0.32 -25.50 -35.30
CA GLY A 101 0.21 -26.31 -36.40
C GLY A 101 -0.46 -27.68 -36.52
N ILE A 102 -0.72 -28.35 -35.40
CA ILE A 102 -1.45 -29.64 -35.37
C ILE A 102 -2.90 -29.47 -35.82
N VAL A 103 -3.59 -28.42 -35.34
CA VAL A 103 -4.97 -28.11 -35.74
C VAL A 103 -5.06 -27.79 -37.23
N ILE A 104 -4.10 -27.04 -37.78
CA ILE A 104 -4.03 -26.76 -39.22
C ILE A 104 -3.74 -28.05 -40.00
N SER A 105 -2.75 -28.84 -39.59
CA SER A 105 -2.42 -30.09 -40.28
C SER A 105 -3.62 -31.05 -40.34
N TYR A 106 -4.30 -31.27 -39.21
CA TYR A 106 -5.49 -32.12 -39.16
C TYR A 106 -6.70 -31.48 -39.85
N GLY A 107 -6.83 -30.16 -39.77
CA GLY A 107 -7.85 -29.39 -40.47
C GLY A 107 -7.73 -29.50 -41.98
N THR A 108 -6.52 -29.38 -42.53
CA THR A 108 -6.26 -29.49 -43.97
C THR A 108 -6.57 -30.89 -44.51
N THR A 109 -6.27 -31.95 -43.76
CA THR A 109 -6.68 -33.32 -44.14
C THR A 109 -8.20 -33.46 -44.17
N LEU A 110 -8.93 -32.83 -43.24
CA LEU A 110 -10.40 -32.82 -43.23
C LEU A 110 -11.01 -32.00 -44.39
N ILE A 111 -10.37 -30.91 -44.80
CA ILE A 111 -10.79 -30.14 -45.98
C ILE A 111 -10.65 -31.00 -47.23
N ARG A 112 -9.51 -31.70 -47.37
CA ARG A 112 -9.21 -32.53 -48.55
C ARG A 112 -10.10 -33.77 -48.63
N ASP A 113 -10.27 -34.49 -47.51
CA ASP A 113 -10.84 -35.83 -47.51
C ASP A 113 -12.35 -35.83 -47.18
N GLU A 114 -12.85 -34.83 -46.43
CA GLU A 114 -14.25 -34.75 -45.99
C GLU A 114 -15.00 -33.49 -46.53
N ASN A 115 -14.41 -32.76 -47.48
CA ASN A 115 -14.97 -31.54 -48.10
C ASN A 115 -15.42 -30.48 -47.06
N MET A 116 -14.68 -30.35 -45.96
CA MET A 116 -14.94 -29.35 -44.92
C MET A 116 -14.66 -27.93 -45.46
N ASP A 117 -15.55 -26.97 -45.17
CA ASP A 117 -15.30 -25.56 -45.50
C ASP A 117 -14.13 -24.99 -44.69
N TYR A 118 -13.20 -24.31 -45.36
CA TYR A 118 -12.01 -23.71 -44.75
C TYR A 118 -12.38 -22.66 -43.68
N LYS A 119 -13.55 -22.02 -43.80
CA LYS A 119 -14.06 -21.07 -42.79
C LYS A 119 -14.20 -21.74 -41.42
N THR A 120 -14.62 -23.01 -41.38
CA THR A 120 -14.76 -23.76 -40.13
C THR A 120 -13.42 -23.97 -39.44
N LEU A 121 -12.34 -24.17 -40.22
CA LEU A 121 -10.98 -24.30 -39.68
C LEU A 121 -10.53 -23.00 -38.99
N PHE A 122 -10.69 -21.85 -39.65
CA PHE A 122 -10.31 -20.56 -39.08
C PHE A 122 -11.17 -20.18 -37.86
N ILE A 123 -12.47 -20.45 -37.88
CA ILE A 123 -13.34 -20.23 -36.71
C ILE A 123 -12.87 -21.05 -35.50
N ILE A 124 -12.45 -22.31 -35.70
CA ILE A 124 -11.94 -23.14 -34.60
C ILE A 124 -10.55 -22.68 -34.17
N LEU A 125 -9.66 -22.38 -35.12
CA LEU A 125 -8.31 -21.93 -34.83
C LEU A 125 -8.34 -20.61 -34.02
N ASP A 126 -9.01 -19.59 -34.56
CA ASP A 126 -9.03 -18.26 -33.94
C ASP A 126 -10.00 -18.23 -32.76
N GLY A 127 -11.19 -18.79 -32.90
CA GLY A 127 -12.21 -18.77 -31.86
C GLY A 127 -11.83 -19.57 -30.63
N VAL A 128 -11.24 -20.76 -30.78
CA VAL A 128 -10.94 -21.64 -29.65
C VAL A 128 -9.57 -21.34 -29.06
N LEU A 129 -8.51 -21.26 -29.88
CA LEU A 129 -7.15 -21.10 -29.35
C LEU A 129 -6.89 -19.70 -28.78
N PHE A 130 -7.33 -18.62 -29.45
CA PHE A 130 -7.15 -17.28 -28.88
C PHE A 130 -8.00 -17.06 -27.64
N SER A 131 -9.22 -17.60 -27.59
CA SER A 131 -10.05 -17.51 -26.38
C SER A 131 -9.37 -18.17 -25.18
N MET A 132 -8.75 -19.35 -25.37
CA MET A 132 -7.97 -20.02 -24.32
C MET A 132 -6.78 -19.19 -23.86
N MET A 133 -6.09 -18.53 -24.79
CA MET A 133 -4.99 -17.62 -24.45
C MET A 133 -5.48 -16.43 -23.60
N MET A 134 -6.60 -15.81 -23.98
CA MET A 134 -7.16 -14.67 -23.25
C MET A 134 -7.66 -15.06 -21.86
N ILE A 135 -8.27 -16.23 -21.72
CA ILE A 135 -8.64 -16.80 -20.42
C ILE A 135 -7.38 -17.04 -19.57
N GLY A 136 -6.35 -17.67 -20.13
CA GLY A 136 -5.08 -17.92 -19.44
C GLY A 136 -4.38 -16.63 -18.96
N ASN A 137 -4.35 -15.59 -19.80
CA ASN A 137 -3.81 -14.28 -19.45
C ASN A 137 -4.64 -13.58 -18.36
N THR A 138 -5.97 -13.69 -18.42
CA THR A 138 -6.86 -13.14 -17.39
C THR A 138 -6.67 -13.85 -16.05
N LEU A 139 -6.49 -15.17 -16.05
CA LEU A 139 -6.18 -15.95 -14.85
C LEU A 139 -4.82 -15.55 -14.25
N ALA A 140 -3.83 -15.25 -15.08
CA ALA A 140 -2.55 -14.74 -14.61
C ALA A 140 -2.66 -13.37 -13.91
N LEU A 141 -3.71 -12.58 -14.18
CA LEU A 141 -3.99 -11.30 -13.48
C LEU A 141 -4.72 -11.48 -12.13
N SER A 142 -5.17 -12.69 -11.78
CA SER A 142 -5.88 -12.98 -10.53
C SER A 142 -5.15 -12.47 -9.26
N PRO A 143 -3.81 -12.58 -9.12
CA PRO A 143 -3.09 -12.03 -7.96
C PRO A 143 -3.24 -10.51 -7.82
N ASN A 144 -3.29 -9.78 -8.94
CA ASN A 144 -3.44 -8.32 -8.93
C ASN A 144 -4.83 -7.91 -8.47
N TYR A 145 -5.87 -8.64 -8.89
CA TYR A 145 -7.23 -8.43 -8.40
C TYR A 145 -7.31 -8.63 -6.88
N HIS A 146 -6.68 -9.69 -6.35
CA HIS A 146 -6.62 -9.93 -4.92
C HIS A 146 -5.88 -8.80 -4.17
N LYS A 147 -4.71 -8.37 -4.67
CA LYS A 147 -3.95 -7.24 -4.11
C LYS A 147 -4.79 -5.95 -4.10
N ALA A 148 -5.51 -5.66 -5.18
CA ALA A 148 -6.39 -4.49 -5.27
C ALA A 148 -7.53 -4.55 -4.25
N LYS A 149 -8.16 -5.72 -4.07
CA LYS A 149 -9.21 -5.93 -3.07
C LYS A 149 -8.69 -5.67 -1.65
N VAL A 150 -7.51 -6.20 -1.31
CA VAL A 150 -6.89 -5.98 0.01
C VAL A 150 -6.55 -4.51 0.24
N ALA A 151 -6.02 -3.82 -0.77
CA ALA A 151 -5.75 -2.38 -0.70
C ALA A 151 -7.04 -1.57 -0.54
N GLY A 152 -8.10 -1.93 -1.27
CA GLY A 152 -9.43 -1.34 -1.13
C GLY A 152 -10.00 -1.49 0.28
N CYS A 153 -9.91 -2.70 0.87
CA CYS A 153 -10.32 -2.93 2.26
C CYS A 153 -9.55 -2.03 3.25
N ARG A 154 -8.25 -1.80 3.03
CA ARG A 154 -7.46 -0.89 3.89
C ARG A 154 -7.96 0.56 3.79
N ILE A 155 -8.29 1.02 2.58
CA ILE A 155 -8.82 2.37 2.37
C ILE A 155 -10.19 2.51 3.04
N LEU A 156 -11.09 1.54 2.83
CA LEU A 156 -12.40 1.53 3.47
C LEU A 156 -12.29 1.51 5.00
N ASN A 157 -11.39 0.70 5.56
CA ASN A 157 -11.13 0.69 7.01
C ASN A 157 -10.68 2.05 7.55
N ILE A 158 -10.00 2.88 6.75
CA ILE A 158 -9.61 4.25 7.14
C ILE A 158 -10.82 5.18 7.04
N LEU A 159 -11.60 5.08 5.96
CA LEU A 159 -12.80 5.91 5.74
C LEU A 159 -13.91 5.65 6.78
N ASP A 160 -14.11 4.39 7.15
CA ASP A 160 -15.11 3.97 8.13
C ASP A 160 -14.67 4.19 9.58
N LYS A 161 -13.41 4.56 9.80
CA LYS A 161 -12.87 4.80 11.14
C LYS A 161 -13.45 6.09 11.73
N LYS A 162 -14.35 5.94 12.69
CA LYS A 162 -14.85 7.07 13.49
C LYS A 162 -13.76 7.52 14.49
N PRO A 163 -13.29 8.78 14.45
CA PRO A 163 -12.32 9.27 15.41
C PRO A 163 -12.97 9.39 16.80
N ALA A 164 -12.18 9.15 17.86
CA ALA A 164 -12.66 9.31 19.24
C ALA A 164 -13.04 10.77 19.55
N ILE A 165 -12.30 11.72 18.97
CA ILE A 165 -12.57 13.16 19.08
C ILE A 165 -13.18 13.62 17.75
N VAL A 166 -14.46 13.96 17.77
CA VAL A 166 -15.22 14.38 16.59
C VAL A 166 -15.18 15.91 16.48
N ASN A 167 -14.58 16.41 15.39
CA ASN A 167 -14.61 17.83 15.04
C ASN A 167 -15.64 18.05 13.91
N SER A 168 -16.94 17.95 14.20
CA SER A 168 -17.99 18.12 13.17
C SER A 168 -18.69 19.49 13.27
N PRO A 169 -18.73 20.29 12.18
CA PRO A 169 -19.45 21.57 12.16
C PRO A 169 -20.91 21.37 12.53
N GLY A 170 -21.38 22.13 13.54
CA GLY A 170 -22.77 22.11 13.99
C GLY A 170 -23.08 21.19 15.17
N VAL A 171 -22.13 20.37 15.65
CA VAL A 171 -22.30 19.60 16.89
C VAL A 171 -21.53 20.31 18.01
N GLY A 172 -22.17 21.30 18.62
CA GLY A 172 -21.60 22.06 19.74
C GLY A 172 -22.54 23.18 20.21
N LEU A 173 -22.48 23.55 21.49
CA LEU A 173 -23.10 24.79 21.93
C LEU A 173 -22.34 25.96 21.29
N GLN A 174 -23.05 26.90 20.67
CA GLN A 174 -22.48 28.20 20.33
C GLN A 174 -22.31 28.96 21.64
N ILE A 175 -21.08 29.03 22.14
CA ILE A 175 -20.74 29.79 23.33
C ILE A 175 -20.78 31.27 22.93
N THR A 176 -21.81 31.98 23.35
CA THR A 176 -22.02 33.41 23.06
C THR A 176 -21.19 34.32 23.98
N ASN A 177 -20.74 33.82 25.13
CA ASN A 177 -19.89 34.51 26.07
C ASN A 177 -18.76 33.58 26.52
N CYS A 178 -17.51 33.91 26.17
CA CYS A 178 -16.34 33.12 26.53
C CYS A 178 -15.37 34.01 27.30
N GLN A 179 -15.32 33.86 28.62
CA GLN A 179 -14.35 34.61 29.45
C GLN A 179 -12.93 34.02 29.37
N GLY A 180 -12.80 32.76 28.94
CA GLY A 180 -11.50 32.14 28.65
C GLY A 180 -10.78 31.50 29.84
N SER A 181 -11.46 31.27 30.96
CA SER A 181 -10.89 30.54 32.10
C SER A 181 -10.68 29.05 31.79
N ILE A 182 -9.61 28.45 32.28
CA ILE A 182 -9.25 27.03 32.06
C ILE A 182 -8.92 26.38 33.40
N ILE A 183 -9.53 25.23 33.70
CA ILE A 183 -9.34 24.48 34.94
C ILE A 183 -8.88 23.06 34.61
N TYR A 184 -7.76 22.68 35.22
CA TYR A 184 -7.35 21.29 35.40
C TYR A 184 -7.85 20.81 36.76
N ASP A 185 -8.59 19.71 36.78
CA ASP A 185 -9.09 19.07 38.00
C ASP A 185 -8.60 17.61 38.03
N LYS A 186 -7.69 17.32 38.96
CA LYS A 186 -7.08 15.99 39.19
C LYS A 186 -6.73 15.25 37.90
N THR A 187 -6.17 15.99 36.94
CA THR A 187 -5.99 15.49 35.58
C THR A 187 -4.83 14.52 35.52
N GLU A 188 -5.06 13.34 34.97
CA GLU A 188 -4.04 12.33 34.67
C GLU A 188 -4.05 12.00 33.18
N PHE A 189 -2.86 11.76 32.62
CA PHE A 189 -2.75 11.49 31.20
C PHE A 189 -1.58 10.58 30.83
N HIS A 190 -1.89 9.65 29.91
CA HIS A 190 -0.95 8.78 29.22
C HIS A 190 -1.11 8.97 27.71
N TYR A 191 -0.01 9.00 26.97
CA TYR A 191 -0.12 8.99 25.51
C TYR A 191 -0.58 7.61 25.02
N PRO A 192 -1.54 7.52 24.07
CA PRO A 192 -2.00 6.23 23.54
C PRO A 192 -0.88 5.39 22.90
N THR A 193 0.19 6.01 22.43
CA THR A 193 1.36 5.34 21.85
C THR A 193 2.31 4.74 22.90
N ARG A 194 2.23 5.18 24.16
CA ARG A 194 3.05 4.75 25.31
C ARG A 194 2.20 4.73 26.58
N PRO A 195 1.22 3.81 26.68
CA PRO A 195 0.27 3.77 27.80
C PRO A 195 0.93 3.49 29.16
N GLU A 196 2.14 2.92 29.17
CA GLU A 196 2.91 2.60 30.38
C GLU A 196 3.55 3.82 31.06
N VAL A 197 3.66 4.94 30.36
CA VAL A 197 4.31 6.15 30.89
C VAL A 197 3.27 7.21 31.22
N GLN A 198 3.06 7.45 32.51
CA GLN A 198 2.20 8.54 32.99
C GLN A 198 2.93 9.89 32.86
N VAL A 199 2.41 10.77 32.00
CA VAL A 199 2.99 12.09 31.75
C VAL A 199 2.44 13.14 32.71
N ILE A 200 1.13 13.12 32.96
CA ILE A 200 0.48 14.02 33.93
C ILE A 200 -0.07 13.18 35.07
N LYS A 201 0.28 13.55 36.31
CA LYS A 201 0.02 12.80 37.55
C LYS A 201 -0.84 13.63 38.52
N GLY A 202 -2.14 13.72 38.27
CA GLY A 202 -3.11 14.36 39.18
C GLY A 202 -2.97 15.88 39.25
N LEU A 203 -2.79 16.54 38.10
CA LEU A 203 -2.57 17.99 38.02
C LEU A 203 -3.87 18.76 38.27
N THR A 204 -3.84 19.72 39.20
CA THR A 204 -4.97 20.58 39.55
C THR A 204 -4.52 22.04 39.60
N PHE A 205 -4.99 22.88 38.68
CA PHE A 205 -4.77 24.33 38.70
C PHE A 205 -5.77 25.06 37.79
N GLY A 206 -5.99 26.35 38.05
CA GLY A 206 -6.84 27.24 37.25
C GLY A 206 -6.04 28.33 36.55
N ILE A 207 -6.50 28.72 35.36
CA ILE A 207 -6.03 29.87 34.60
C ILE A 207 -7.19 30.85 34.53
N GLU A 208 -7.02 32.01 35.17
CA GLU A 208 -8.00 33.08 35.12
C GLU A 208 -7.95 33.84 33.79
N PRO A 209 -9.06 34.45 33.36
CA PRO A 209 -9.08 35.33 32.20
C PRO A 209 -8.00 36.41 32.30
N SER A 210 -7.32 36.68 31.18
CA SER A 210 -6.27 37.72 31.09
C SER A 210 -5.03 37.51 31.96
N LEU A 211 -4.87 36.34 32.59
CA LEU A 211 -3.65 35.99 33.34
C LEU A 211 -2.65 35.23 32.46
N HIS A 212 -1.38 35.65 32.48
CA HIS A 212 -0.30 34.92 31.83
C HIS A 212 0.33 33.91 32.80
N ILE A 213 0.33 32.63 32.42
CA ILE A 213 0.97 31.55 33.19
C ILE A 213 2.17 31.00 32.41
N GLY A 214 3.33 30.96 33.05
CA GLY A 214 4.51 30.27 32.56
C GLY A 214 4.57 28.83 33.06
N ILE A 215 4.65 27.85 32.16
CA ILE A 215 4.85 26.44 32.51
C ILE A 215 6.35 26.10 32.35
N CYS A 216 7.05 25.99 33.47
CA CYS A 216 8.49 25.68 33.51
C CYS A 216 8.76 24.27 34.05
N GLY A 217 9.86 23.65 33.62
CA GLY A 217 10.26 22.32 34.08
C GLY A 217 11.29 21.65 33.18
N PRO A 218 11.90 20.52 33.61
CA PRO A 218 12.93 19.80 32.85
C PRO A 218 12.41 19.24 31.52
N SER A 219 13.31 18.92 30.58
CA SER A 219 12.91 18.32 29.30
C SER A 219 12.10 17.03 29.55
N GLY A 220 10.98 16.87 28.84
CA GLY A 220 10.07 15.73 29.02
C GLY A 220 9.06 15.82 30.17
N SER A 221 9.00 16.92 30.92
CA SER A 221 8.09 17.08 32.07
C SER A 221 6.59 17.26 31.74
N GLY A 222 6.17 17.07 30.48
CA GLY A 222 4.75 17.20 30.09
C GLY A 222 4.24 18.63 29.80
N LYS A 223 5.12 19.64 29.68
CA LYS A 223 4.73 21.03 29.37
C LYS A 223 3.91 21.16 28.08
N SER A 224 4.43 20.61 26.98
CA SER A 224 3.74 20.60 25.70
C SER A 224 2.45 19.76 25.75
N THR A 225 2.42 18.73 26.59
CA THR A 225 1.23 17.90 26.82
C THR A 225 0.10 18.69 27.47
N CYS A 226 0.40 19.61 28.39
CA CYS A 226 -0.61 20.50 28.96
C CYS A 226 -1.32 21.29 27.86
N ILE A 227 -0.56 21.94 26.97
CA ILE A 227 -1.12 22.70 25.84
C ILE A 227 -1.96 21.80 24.92
N GLN A 228 -1.50 20.57 24.64
CA GLN A 228 -2.25 19.61 23.81
C GLN A 228 -3.60 19.19 24.40
N LEU A 229 -3.71 19.12 25.74
CA LEU A 229 -4.98 18.86 26.41
C LEU A 229 -5.92 20.08 26.38
N ILE A 230 -5.40 21.30 26.52
CA ILE A 230 -6.20 22.54 26.35
C ILE A 230 -6.76 22.61 24.94
N LEU A 231 -5.95 22.30 23.92
CA LEU A 231 -6.39 22.26 22.52
C LEU A 231 -7.24 21.02 22.19
N ARG A 232 -7.49 20.15 23.17
CA ARG A 232 -8.22 18.90 23.07
C ARG A 232 -7.76 18.02 21.90
N TYR A 233 -6.44 17.92 21.70
CA TYR A 233 -5.85 16.92 20.79
C TYR A 233 -5.93 15.52 21.40
N TYR A 234 -5.99 15.45 22.73
CA TYR A 234 -6.24 14.26 23.51
C TYR A 234 -7.24 14.59 24.62
N ASP A 235 -8.04 13.61 25.02
CA ASP A 235 -8.80 13.68 26.26
C ASP A 235 -7.95 13.10 27.41
N PRO A 236 -8.07 13.62 28.64
CA PRO A 236 -7.35 13.09 29.78
C PRO A 236 -7.80 11.66 30.12
N THR A 237 -6.90 10.86 30.69
CA THR A 237 -7.20 9.48 31.10
C THR A 237 -8.11 9.46 32.33
N LEU A 238 -7.82 10.32 33.32
CA LEU A 238 -8.64 10.57 34.50
C LEU A 238 -8.65 12.08 34.80
N GLY A 239 -9.66 12.53 35.55
CA GLY A 239 -9.86 13.95 35.83
C GLY A 239 -10.36 14.73 34.62
N ARG A 240 -10.26 16.06 34.69
CA ARG A 240 -10.97 16.98 33.79
C ARG A 240 -10.19 18.29 33.55
N VAL A 241 -9.81 18.57 32.29
CA VAL A 241 -9.51 19.91 31.72
C VAL A 241 -10.72 20.66 31.08
N HIS A 242 -11.33 21.63 31.76
CA HIS A 242 -12.54 22.33 31.28
C HIS A 242 -12.50 23.84 31.48
N ARG A 243 -13.45 24.56 30.89
CA ARG A 243 -13.69 25.98 31.20
C ARG A 243 -14.81 26.09 32.24
N LEU A 244 -14.79 27.11 33.10
CA LEU A 244 -15.82 27.31 34.15
C LEU A 244 -17.24 27.38 33.58
N GLU A 245 -17.37 27.86 32.35
CA GLU A 245 -18.65 28.10 31.67
C GLU A 245 -19.15 26.87 30.88
N ASP A 246 -18.39 25.77 30.82
CA ASP A 246 -18.68 24.61 29.95
C ASP A 246 -18.79 23.28 30.70
N THR A 247 -19.89 22.55 30.44
CA THR A 247 -19.95 21.09 30.65
C THR A 247 -19.29 20.39 29.46
N TRP A 248 -18.24 19.61 29.73
CA TRP A 248 -17.40 18.72 28.89
C TRP A 248 -17.87 18.20 27.53
N SER A 249 -19.17 18.19 27.27
CA SER A 249 -19.77 17.44 26.18
C SER A 249 -19.58 18.08 24.79
N LYS A 250 -19.29 19.39 24.64
CA LYS A 250 -19.58 20.07 23.35
C LYS A 250 -18.69 21.29 23.03
N ILE A 251 -17.38 21.07 22.82
CA ILE A 251 -16.43 22.15 22.50
C ILE A 251 -15.93 22.02 21.05
N TYR A 252 -16.56 22.76 20.15
CA TYR A 252 -16.22 22.84 18.72
C TYR A 252 -15.27 24.02 18.39
N TRP A 253 -15.06 24.96 19.33
CA TRP A 253 -14.54 26.30 19.06
C TRP A 253 -13.09 26.59 19.48
N MET A 254 -12.40 25.68 20.17
CA MET A 254 -11.06 25.94 20.76
C MET A 254 -9.94 26.20 19.74
N LYS A 255 -10.08 25.82 18.47
CA LYS A 255 -9.05 26.04 17.43
C LYS A 255 -9.17 27.38 16.69
N GLN A 256 -10.33 28.05 16.74
CA GLN A 256 -10.54 29.33 16.07
C GLN A 256 -10.12 30.53 16.92
N THR A 257 -10.08 30.40 18.25
CA THR A 257 -9.81 31.51 19.17
C THR A 257 -8.36 31.61 19.65
N SER A 258 -7.52 30.60 19.37
CA SER A 258 -6.13 30.55 19.84
C SER A 258 -5.11 31.22 18.89
N GLY A 259 -5.58 31.87 17.83
CA GLY A 259 -4.74 32.50 16.78
C GLY A 259 -4.84 34.03 16.70
N HIS A 260 -5.42 34.70 17.70
CA HIS A 260 -5.50 36.16 17.79
C HIS A 260 -4.93 36.65 19.12
#